data_AF-A0A0H4KZK1-F1
#
_entry.id   AF-A0A0H4KZK1-F1
#
_cell.length_a   1.000
_cell.length_b   1.000
_cell.length_c   1.000
_cell.angle_alpha   90.00
_cell.angle_beta   90.00
_cell.angle_gamma   90.00
#
_symmetry.space_group_name_H-M   'P 1'
#
loop_
_entity.id
_entity.type
_entity.pdbx_description
1 polymer ?
#
loop_
_entity_poly.entity_id
_entity_poly.type
_entity_poly.pdbx_seq_one_letter_code
_entity_poly.pdbx_strand_id
1 'polypeptide(L)'
;MFIAIVLAILFSVLSFINANKLISLKDDVPLKGLAFQTKILMITPIVALIILSAVIFNFHSLYRERIPHALLVLSMWMLMTNALFIYRNIKGKNLNLMTTVILGAMSFFAAIYLTPLDRYDILFNSHYYIIPSAIIVVFIAITYLNLIRIRKVYLPRKI
;
A
#
# COMPACT_ATOMS: atom_id res chain seq x y z
N MET A 1 5.38 17.65 -8.51
CA MET A 1 5.76 16.51 -9.38
C MET A 1 7.09 15.82 -9.00
N PHE A 2 8.27 16.43 -9.12
CA PHE A 2 9.55 15.77 -8.81
C PHE A 2 9.63 15.19 -7.38
N ILE A 3 9.20 15.98 -6.39
CA ILE A 3 9.13 15.54 -4.98
C ILE A 3 8.21 14.32 -4.82
N ALA A 4 7.08 14.25 -5.54
CA ALA A 4 6.17 13.12 -5.47
C ALA A 4 6.79 11.83 -6.02
N ILE A 5 7.62 11.93 -7.07
CA ILE A 5 8.36 10.80 -7.63
C ILE A 5 9.42 10.31 -6.65
N VAL A 6 10.20 11.23 -6.05
CA VAL A 6 11.21 10.91 -5.03
C VAL A 6 10.56 10.21 -3.83
N LEU A 7 9.44 10.74 -3.34
CA LEU A 7 8.68 10.11 -2.27
C LEU A 7 8.16 8.73 -2.69
N ALA A 8 7.70 8.56 -3.93
CA ALA A 8 7.21 7.27 -4.41
C ALA A 8 8.31 6.20 -4.49
N ILE A 9 9.51 6.58 -4.90
CA ILE A 9 10.67 5.69 -4.87
C ILE A 9 10.99 5.32 -3.42
N LEU A 10 11.01 6.29 -2.51
CA LEU A 10 11.27 6.06 -1.09
C LEU A 10 10.23 5.11 -0.45
N PHE A 11 8.94 5.33 -0.68
CA PHE A 11 7.87 4.46 -0.22
C PHE A 11 8.03 3.03 -0.74
N SER A 12 8.35 2.88 -2.03
CA SER A 12 8.56 1.58 -2.65
C SER A 12 9.72 0.82 -2.02
N VAL A 13 10.87 1.47 -1.84
CA VAL A 13 12.06 0.89 -1.22
C VAL A 13 11.79 0.48 0.22
N LEU A 14 11.19 1.37 1.02
CA LEU A 14 10.83 1.08 2.41
C LEU A 14 9.84 -0.07 2.54
N SER A 15 8.84 -0.14 1.65
CA SER A 15 7.86 -1.24 1.60
C SER A 15 8.55 -2.59 1.36
N PHE A 16 9.48 -2.65 0.40
CA PHE A 16 10.24 -3.86 0.09
C PHE A 16 11.14 -4.29 1.25
N ILE A 17 11.86 -3.34 1.87
CA ILE A 17 12.72 -3.61 3.03
C ILE A 17 11.89 -4.17 4.19
N ASN A 18 10.73 -3.59 4.48
CA ASN A 18 9.86 -4.04 5.56
C ASN A 18 9.32 -5.45 5.30
N ALA A 19 8.98 -5.79 4.05
CA ALA A 19 8.58 -7.14 3.70
C ALA A 19 9.71 -8.17 3.93
N ASN A 20 10.95 -7.83 3.57
CA ASN A 20 12.11 -8.69 3.79
C ASN A 20 12.38 -8.93 5.29
N LYS A 21 12.17 -7.90 6.12
CA LYS A 21 12.29 -8.01 7.58
C LYS A 21 11.35 -9.05 8.15
N LEU A 22 10.07 -9.01 7.77
CA LEU A 22 9.12 -10.02 8.20
C LEU A 22 9.57 -11.40 7.69
N ILE A 23 9.86 -11.55 6.40
CA ILE A 23 10.32 -12.81 5.79
C ILE A 23 11.53 -13.43 6.51
N SER A 24 12.47 -12.60 6.99
CA SER A 24 13.65 -13.08 7.72
C SER A 24 13.33 -13.76 9.07
N LEU A 25 12.13 -13.52 9.63
CA LEU A 25 11.66 -14.11 10.88
C LEU A 25 10.71 -15.28 10.64
N LYS A 26 10.88 -16.04 9.56
CA LYS A 26 9.94 -17.10 9.19
C LYS A 26 9.73 -18.15 10.29
N ASP A 27 10.79 -18.47 11.03
CA ASP A 27 10.79 -19.50 12.07
C ASP A 27 10.34 -18.96 13.44
N ASP A 28 10.24 -17.63 13.55
CA ASP A 28 10.09 -16.87 14.79
C ASP A 28 8.68 -16.30 15.02
N VAL A 29 7.83 -16.33 13.98
CA VAL A 29 6.52 -15.68 13.94
C VAL A 29 5.40 -16.72 13.88
N PRO A 30 4.38 -16.63 14.75
CA PRO A 30 3.30 -17.61 14.80
C PRO A 30 2.42 -17.60 13.54
N LEU A 31 2.32 -18.76 12.89
CA LEU A 31 1.63 -18.96 11.61
C LEU A 31 0.12 -18.75 11.65
N LYS A 32 -0.54 -19.12 12.76
CA LYS A 32 -2.01 -19.26 12.84
C LYS A 32 -2.74 -17.92 12.64
N GLY A 33 -2.14 -16.79 13.04
CA GLY A 33 -2.70 -15.45 12.84
C GLY A 33 -2.24 -14.77 11.55
N LEU A 34 -0.99 -15.03 11.14
CA LEU A 34 -0.38 -14.42 9.96
C LEU A 34 -1.11 -14.81 8.67
N ALA A 35 -1.55 -16.07 8.60
CA ALA A 35 -2.28 -16.62 7.46
C ALA A 35 -3.58 -15.86 7.14
N PHE A 36 -4.37 -15.63 8.19
CA PHE A 36 -5.65 -14.95 8.10
C PHE A 36 -5.47 -13.47 7.78
N GLN A 37 -4.54 -12.80 8.46
CA GLN A 37 -4.22 -11.38 8.22
C GLN A 37 -3.74 -11.14 6.78
N THR A 38 -2.86 -11.99 6.27
CA THR A 38 -2.35 -11.88 4.89
C THR A 38 -3.48 -12.06 3.87
N LYS A 39 -4.41 -13.00 4.10
CA LYS A 39 -5.60 -13.17 3.23
C LYS A 39 -6.47 -11.92 3.22
N ILE A 40 -6.77 -11.34 4.38
CA ILE A 40 -7.56 -10.10 4.46
C ILE A 40 -6.87 -8.98 3.69
N LEU A 41 -5.57 -8.76 3.92
CA LEU A 41 -4.80 -7.70 3.25
C LEU A 41 -4.73 -7.87 1.73
N MET A 42 -4.84 -9.11 1.21
CA MET A 42 -4.92 -9.36 -0.23
C MET A 42 -6.33 -9.17 -0.80
N ILE A 43 -7.39 -9.49 -0.03
CA ILE A 43 -8.78 -9.45 -0.50
C ILE A 43 -9.36 -8.02 -0.43
N THR A 44 -9.13 -7.31 0.67
CA THR A 44 -9.72 -5.98 0.91
C THR A 44 -9.44 -4.99 -0.22
N PRO A 45 -8.21 -4.87 -0.77
CA PRO A 45 -7.96 -3.97 -1.89
C PRO A 45 -8.64 -4.41 -3.19
N ILE A 46 -8.78 -5.71 -3.46
CA ILE A 46 -9.56 -6.20 -4.61
C ILE A 46 -11.03 -5.78 -4.47
N VAL A 47 -11.62 -5.96 -3.29
CA VAL A 47 -13.00 -5.54 -3.02
C VAL A 47 -13.15 -4.03 -3.21
N ALA A 48 -12.20 -3.23 -2.70
CA ALA A 48 -12.19 -1.79 -2.90
C ALA A 48 -12.11 -1.40 -4.39
N LEU A 49 -11.27 -2.08 -5.18
CA LEU A 49 -11.16 -1.86 -6.62
C LEU A 49 -12.45 -2.24 -7.37
N ILE A 50 -13.14 -3.31 -6.97
CA ILE A 50 -14.42 -3.71 -7.56
C ILE A 50 -15.49 -2.64 -7.27
N ILE A 51 -15.58 -2.17 -6.02
CA ILE A 51 -16.51 -1.10 -5.64
C ILE A 51 -16.19 0.17 -6.42
N LEU A 52 -14.93 0.59 -6.48
CA LEU A 52 -14.51 1.75 -7.27
C LEU A 52 -14.86 1.58 -8.75
N SER A 53 -14.63 0.40 -9.33
CA SER A 53 -14.98 0.11 -10.73
C SER A 53 -16.48 0.25 -10.97
N ALA A 54 -17.31 -0.24 -10.04
CA ALA A 54 -18.77 -0.10 -10.11
C ALA A 54 -19.21 1.37 -10.01
N VAL A 55 -18.62 2.16 -9.10
CA VAL A 55 -18.90 3.60 -8.99
C VAL A 55 -18.49 4.33 -10.26
N ILE A 56 -17.33 4.00 -10.82
CA ILE A 56 -16.82 4.61 -12.06
C ILE A 56 -17.75 4.31 -13.23
N PHE A 57 -18.20 3.06 -13.38
CA PHE A 57 -19.09 2.67 -14.46
C PHE A 57 -20.43 3.44 -14.40
N ASN A 58 -21.01 3.60 -13.21
CA ASN A 58 -22.30 4.26 -13.03
C ASN A 58 -22.22 5.79 -13.08
N PHE A 59 -21.07 6.40 -12.77
CA PHE A 59 -20.93 7.85 -12.59
C PHE A 59 -19.72 8.46 -13.32
N HIS A 60 -19.28 7.84 -14.41
CA HIS A 60 -18.02 8.17 -15.09
C HIS A 60 -17.87 9.67 -15.45
N SER A 61 -18.93 10.27 -15.99
CA SER A 61 -18.93 11.67 -16.43
C SER A 61 -18.78 12.67 -15.29
N LEU A 62 -19.20 12.30 -14.07
CA LEU A 62 -19.18 13.17 -12.89
C LEU A 62 -17.85 13.12 -12.13
N TYR A 63 -17.03 12.09 -12.32
CA TYR A 63 -15.90 11.80 -11.44
C TYR A 63 -14.55 11.60 -12.13
N ARG A 64 -14.42 11.97 -13.42
CA ARG A 64 -13.19 11.75 -14.21
C ARG A 64 -11.90 12.17 -13.49
N GLU A 65 -11.90 13.32 -12.83
CA GLU A 65 -10.74 13.86 -12.09
C GLU A 65 -10.57 13.24 -10.69
N ARG A 66 -11.64 12.69 -10.10
CA ARG A 66 -11.63 12.12 -8.74
C ARG A 66 -11.17 10.66 -8.69
N ILE A 67 -11.18 9.98 -9.82
CA ILE A 67 -10.77 8.56 -9.93
C ILE A 67 -9.29 8.36 -9.59
N PRO A 68 -8.33 9.02 -10.27
CA PRO A 68 -6.92 8.85 -9.95
C PRO A 68 -6.60 9.32 -8.54
N HIS A 69 -7.28 10.36 -8.05
CA HIS A 69 -7.21 10.81 -6.67
C HIS A 69 -7.60 9.73 -5.66
N ALA A 70 -8.81 9.15 -5.80
CA ALA A 70 -9.31 8.13 -4.89
C ALA A 70 -8.42 6.87 -4.88
N LEU A 71 -7.91 6.47 -6.05
CA LEU A 71 -6.99 5.36 -6.18
C LEU A 71 -5.63 5.64 -5.54
N LEU A 72 -5.13 6.87 -5.62
CA LEU A 72 -3.91 7.28 -4.94
C LEU A 72 -4.07 7.21 -3.41
N VAL A 73 -5.18 7.74 -2.89
CA VAL A 73 -5.48 7.66 -1.45
C VAL A 73 -5.58 6.19 -1.00
N LEU A 74 -6.29 5.36 -1.76
CA LEU A 74 -6.38 3.91 -1.50
C LEU A 74 -4.98 3.26 -1.45
N SER A 75 -4.10 3.58 -2.39
CA SER A 75 -2.75 3.02 -2.43
C SER A 75 -1.91 3.40 -1.19
N MET A 76 -2.08 4.61 -0.66
CA MET A 76 -1.43 5.03 0.60
C MET A 76 -1.98 4.28 1.81
N TRP A 77 -3.30 4.06 1.88
CA TRP A 77 -3.91 3.22 2.90
C TRP A 77 -3.41 1.77 2.85
N MET A 78 -3.20 1.22 1.65
CA MET A 78 -2.62 -0.11 1.48
C MET A 78 -1.19 -0.18 2.04
N LEU A 79 -0.34 0.81 1.75
CA LEU A 79 1.02 0.87 2.29
C LEU A 79 1.03 1.00 3.82
N MET A 80 0.18 1.87 4.38
CA MET A 80 0.05 2.05 5.82
C MET A 80 -0.40 0.76 6.52
N THR A 81 -1.47 0.13 6.03
CA THR A 81 -2.02 -1.09 6.63
C THR A 81 -1.02 -2.24 6.56
N ASN A 82 -0.27 -2.35 5.45
CA ASN A 82 0.80 -3.34 5.32
C ASN A 82 1.96 -3.06 6.30
N ALA A 83 2.34 -1.79 6.49
CA ALA A 83 3.35 -1.41 7.48
C ALA A 83 2.90 -1.75 8.91
N LEU A 84 1.65 -1.48 9.27
CA LEU A 84 1.08 -1.83 10.58
C LEU A 84 1.01 -3.34 10.79
N PHE A 85 0.65 -4.09 9.76
CA PHE A 85 0.68 -5.55 9.79
C PHE A 85 2.08 -6.08 10.06
N ILE A 86 3.10 -5.58 9.35
CA ILE A 86 4.50 -5.96 9.57
C ILE A 86 4.93 -5.56 10.98
N TYR A 87 4.65 -4.33 11.42
CA TYR A 87 4.99 -3.83 12.75
C TYR A 87 4.46 -4.76 13.84
N ARG A 88 3.17 -5.12 13.78
CA ARG A 88 2.53 -6.00 14.75
C ARG A 88 3.25 -7.34 14.88
N ASN A 89 3.79 -7.87 13.78
CA ASN A 89 4.44 -9.18 13.73
C ASN A 89 5.95 -9.13 14.04
N ILE A 90 6.59 -7.95 14.01
CA ILE A 90 8.03 -7.80 14.33
C ILE A 90 8.32 -7.03 15.63
N LYS A 91 7.34 -6.37 16.25
CA LYS A 91 7.53 -5.47 17.41
C LYS A 91 8.21 -6.07 18.64
N GLY A 92 8.12 -7.39 18.82
CA GLY A 92 8.77 -8.11 19.92
C GLY A 92 10.11 -8.75 19.54
N LYS A 93 10.64 -8.45 18.35
CA LYS A 93 11.87 -9.04 17.81
C LYS A 93 12.90 -7.93 17.59
N ASN A 94 14.19 -8.27 17.67
CA ASN A 94 15.31 -7.31 17.57
C ASN A 94 15.59 -6.87 16.11
N LEU A 95 14.54 -6.49 15.40
CA LEU A 95 14.61 -5.93 14.05
C LEU A 95 14.43 -4.42 14.11
N ASN A 96 15.03 -3.73 13.15
CA ASN A 96 14.95 -2.28 13.00
C ASN A 96 13.49 -1.83 12.76
N LEU A 97 12.74 -1.66 13.85
CA LEU A 97 11.32 -1.30 13.95
C LEU A 97 11.04 0.11 13.44
N MET A 98 12.04 0.99 13.55
CA MET A 98 11.92 2.40 13.17
C MET A 98 11.52 2.57 11.71
N THR A 99 12.07 1.78 10.79
CA THR A 99 11.69 1.92 9.36
C THR A 99 10.23 1.54 9.09
N THR A 100 9.69 0.59 9.87
CA THR A 100 8.30 0.17 9.75
C THR A 100 7.36 1.24 10.29
N VAL A 101 7.74 1.86 11.42
CA VAL A 101 7.02 3.00 11.99
C VAL A 101 7.06 4.20 11.04
N ILE A 102 8.23 4.53 10.50
CA ILE A 102 8.41 5.63 9.53
C ILE A 102 7.55 5.39 8.30
N LEU A 103 7.57 4.19 7.71
CA LEU A 103 6.73 3.88 6.55
C LEU A 103 5.24 4.05 6.87
N GLY A 104 4.79 3.52 8.02
CA GLY A 104 3.40 3.64 8.45
C GLY A 104 2.97 5.09 8.64
N ALA A 105 3.77 5.88 9.36
CA ALA A 105 3.50 7.28 9.63
C ALA A 105 3.49 8.12 8.35
N MET A 106 4.51 7.97 7.50
CA MET A 106 4.60 8.69 6.23
C MET A 106 3.41 8.36 5.32
N SER A 107 3.00 7.09 5.25
CA SER A 107 1.87 6.67 4.42
C SER A 107 0.55 7.21 4.95
N PHE A 108 0.37 7.25 6.27
CA PHE A 108 -0.80 7.83 6.92
C PHE A 108 -0.92 9.33 6.67
N PHE A 109 0.15 10.09 6.90
CA PHE A 109 0.16 11.53 6.64
C PHE A 109 -0.02 11.84 5.16
N ALA A 110 0.56 11.02 4.26
CA ALA A 110 0.34 11.16 2.83
C ALA A 110 -1.14 10.93 2.46
N ALA A 111 -1.79 9.90 3.01
CA ALA A 111 -3.21 9.65 2.77
C ALA A 111 -4.09 10.82 3.22
N ILE A 112 -3.84 11.38 4.42
CA ILE A 112 -4.58 12.55 4.94
C ILE A 112 -4.33 13.78 4.06
N TYR A 113 -3.06 14.07 3.75
CA TYR A 113 -2.70 15.23 2.94
C TYR A 113 -3.29 15.18 1.53
N LEU A 114 -3.35 13.98 0.95
CA LEU A 114 -3.94 13.72 -0.36
C LEU A 114 -5.44 13.45 -0.29
N THR A 115 -6.11 13.58 0.86
CA THR A 115 -7.57 13.40 0.93
C THR A 115 -8.33 14.57 0.27
N PRO A 116 -7.98 15.85 0.54
CA PRO A 116 -8.59 16.99 -0.15
C PRO A 116 -8.18 17.02 -1.63
N LEU A 117 -9.15 17.23 -2.52
CA LEU A 117 -8.92 17.24 -3.97
C LEU A 117 -7.99 18.40 -4.38
N ASP A 118 -8.15 19.58 -3.77
CA ASP A 118 -7.30 20.75 -4.06
C ASP A 118 -5.80 20.46 -3.84
N ARG A 119 -5.46 19.67 -2.81
CA ARG A 119 -4.07 19.30 -2.51
C ARG A 119 -3.50 18.33 -3.54
N TYR A 120 -4.33 17.43 -4.07
CA TYR A 120 -3.97 16.54 -5.15
C TYR A 120 -3.72 17.33 -6.44
N ASP A 121 -4.62 18.24 -6.79
CA ASP A 121 -4.51 19.06 -8.00
C ASP A 121 -3.26 19.95 -7.96
N ILE A 122 -2.90 20.50 -6.81
CA ILE A 122 -1.64 21.23 -6.62
C ILE A 122 -0.41 20.34 -6.87
N LEU A 123 -0.44 19.07 -6.45
CA LEU A 123 0.73 18.20 -6.49
C LEU A 123 0.98 17.57 -7.86
N PHE A 124 -0.10 17.16 -8.54
CA PHE A 124 -0.06 16.41 -9.79
C PHE A 124 -0.49 17.21 -11.02
N ASN A 125 -1.09 18.40 -10.83
CA ASN A 125 -1.65 19.26 -11.87
C ASN A 125 -2.76 18.54 -12.67
N SER A 126 -3.94 19.14 -12.79
CA SER A 126 -5.13 18.45 -13.33
C SER A 126 -4.92 17.85 -14.73
N HIS A 127 -3.97 18.39 -15.50
CA HIS A 127 -3.66 17.96 -16.87
C HIS A 127 -2.72 16.75 -16.96
N TYR A 128 -1.95 16.43 -15.92
CA TYR A 128 -0.92 15.38 -15.96
C TYR A 128 -1.32 14.14 -15.14
N TYR A 129 -2.42 13.49 -15.53
CA TYR A 129 -2.95 12.29 -14.85
C TYR A 129 -2.05 11.04 -14.98
N ILE A 130 -1.11 11.02 -15.93
CA ILE A 130 -0.27 9.85 -16.24
C ILE A 130 0.66 9.51 -15.05
N ILE A 131 1.27 10.52 -14.44
CA ILE A 131 2.25 10.35 -13.36
C ILE A 131 1.60 9.81 -12.07
N PRO A 132 0.52 10.41 -11.53
CA PRO A 132 -0.16 9.83 -10.38
C PRO A 132 -0.68 8.43 -10.68
N SER A 133 -1.16 8.17 -11.92
CA SER A 133 -1.59 6.83 -12.34
C SER A 133 -0.45 5.80 -12.29
N ALA A 134 0.74 6.15 -12.77
CA ALA A 134 1.91 5.29 -12.68
C ALA A 134 2.31 4.99 -11.22
N ILE A 135 2.29 6.01 -10.35
CA ILE A 135 2.58 5.86 -8.91
C ILE A 135 1.59 4.90 -8.25
N ILE A 136 0.29 5.05 -8.54
CA ILE A 136 -0.78 4.16 -8.04
C ILE A 136 -0.49 2.71 -8.42
N VAL A 137 -0.22 2.45 -9.71
CA VAL A 137 0.03 1.11 -10.22
C VAL A 137 1.26 0.49 -9.53
N VAL A 138 2.34 1.26 -9.36
CA VAL A 138 3.55 0.81 -8.67
C VAL A 138 3.25 0.44 -7.21
N PHE A 139 2.51 1.27 -6.48
CA PHE A 139 2.19 1.00 -5.07
C PHE A 139 1.26 -0.19 -4.86
N ILE A 140 0.27 -0.35 -5.73
CA ILE A 140 -0.60 -1.53 -5.69
C ILE A 140 0.25 -2.77 -6.01
N ALA A 141 1.03 -2.73 -7.10
CA ALA A 141 1.86 -3.86 -7.51
C ALA A 141 2.86 -4.27 -6.43
N ILE A 142 3.60 -3.32 -5.84
CA ILE A 142 4.60 -3.65 -4.82
C ILE A 142 3.96 -4.19 -3.54
N THR A 143 2.79 -3.67 -3.16
CA THR A 143 2.04 -4.18 -2.00
C THR A 143 1.62 -5.63 -2.23
N TYR A 144 1.05 -5.94 -3.40
CA TYR A 144 0.67 -7.30 -3.75
C TYR A 144 1.86 -8.24 -3.86
N LEU A 145 2.94 -7.81 -4.51
CA LEU A 145 4.18 -8.59 -4.61
C LEU A 145 4.73 -8.93 -3.22
N ASN A 146 4.78 -7.95 -2.32
CA ASN A 146 5.24 -8.17 -0.94
C ASN A 146 4.33 -9.14 -0.18
N LEU A 147 3.01 -9.00 -0.27
CA LEU A 147 2.06 -9.93 0.36
C LEU A 147 2.17 -11.36 -0.21
N ILE A 148 2.37 -11.50 -1.52
CA ILE A 148 2.59 -12.80 -2.17
C ILE A 148 3.90 -13.43 -1.68
N ARG A 149 4.98 -12.65 -1.59
CA ARG A 149 6.28 -13.12 -1.07
C ARG A 149 6.17 -13.60 0.38
N ILE A 150 5.53 -12.80 1.24
CA ILE A 150 5.24 -13.18 2.63
C ILE A 150 4.42 -14.47 2.66
N ARG A 151 3.34 -14.54 1.89
CA ARG A 151 2.49 -15.74 1.80
C ARG A 151 3.28 -16.98 1.35
N LYS A 152 4.15 -16.87 0.36
CA LYS A 152 4.95 -18.03 -0.13
C LYS A 152 5.87 -18.58 0.94
N VAL A 153 6.49 -17.71 1.75
CA VAL A 153 7.43 -18.11 2.80
C VAL A 153 6.71 -18.73 3.99
N TYR A 154 5.61 -18.12 4.43
CA TYR A 154 4.90 -18.54 5.65
C TYR A 154 3.78 -19.54 5.40
N LEU A 155 3.21 -19.58 4.20
CA LEU A 155 2.13 -20.48 3.84
C LEU A 155 2.48 -21.19 2.53
N PRO A 156 3.58 -21.97 2.49
CA PRO A 156 3.85 -22.81 1.34
C PRO A 156 2.62 -23.69 1.13
N ARG A 157 2.06 -23.66 -0.09
CA ARG A 157 1.00 -24.61 -0.45
C ARG A 157 1.58 -26.00 -0.19
N LYS A 158 0.97 -26.75 0.73
CA LYS A 158 1.16 -28.21 0.73
C LYS A 158 0.62 -28.67 -0.61
N ILE A 159 1.53 -29.06 -1.50
CA ILE A 159 1.21 -29.79 -2.73
C ILE A 159 0.77 -31.19 -2.29
#